data_AF-A0A954RXB1-F1
#
_entry.id   AF-A0A954RXB1-F1
#
_cell.length_a   1.000
_cell.length_b   1.000
_cell.length_c   1.000
_cell.angle_alpha   90.00
_cell.angle_beta   90.00
_cell.angle_gamma   90.00
#
_symmetry.space_group_name_H-M   'P 1'
#
loop_
_entity.id
_entity.type
_entity.pdbx_description
1 polymer ?
#
loop_
_entity_poly.entity_id
_entity_poly.type
_entity_poly.pdbx_seq_one_letter_code
_entity_poly.pdbx_strand_id
1 'polypeptide(L)'
;GIAVDDTLHLMTWFRQNRSQGLAPPEAVTQALVHCGPAMVQTSLIISIGLLMLFPTELLLIRRFGWLMALLVISALIADLVLLPALLVGPLSHLKQAEPSSES
;
A
#
# COMPACT_ATOMS: atom_id res chain seq x y z
N GLY A 1 0.79 3.04 11.45
CA GLY A 1 -0.64 2.80 11.63
C GLY A 1 -1.30 2.72 10.27
N ILE A 2 -1.52 3.87 9.63
CA ILE A 2 -2.29 4.01 8.38
C ILE A 2 -1.67 3.22 7.21
N ALA A 3 -0.38 3.41 6.91
CA ALA A 3 0.30 2.64 5.85
C ALA A 3 0.28 1.11 6.06
N VAL A 4 0.32 0.66 7.33
CA VAL A 4 0.23 -0.78 7.65
C VAL A 4 -1.20 -1.28 7.43
N ASP A 5 -2.20 -0.47 7.74
CA ASP A 5 -3.62 -0.76 7.50
C ASP A 5 -3.92 -0.84 6.00
N ASP A 6 -3.41 0.13 5.22
CA ASP A 6 -3.50 0.17 3.76
C ASP A 6 -2.88 -1.08 3.11
N THR A 7 -1.69 -1.47 3.58
CA THR A 7 -1.03 -2.72 3.18
C THR A 7 -1.86 -3.96 3.55
N LEU A 8 -2.40 -4.02 4.77
CA LEU A 8 -3.22 -5.13 5.25
C LEU A 8 -4.52 -5.26 4.45
N HIS A 9 -5.15 -4.14 4.13
CA HIS A 9 -6.37 -4.08 3.34
C HIS A 9 -6.11 -4.65 1.94
N LEU A 10 -5.04 -4.21 1.28
CA LEU A 10 -4.66 -4.70 -0.05
C LEU A 10 -4.27 -6.19 -0.02
N MET A 11 -3.51 -6.62 0.99
CA MET A 11 -3.13 -8.02 1.18
C MET A 11 -4.34 -8.92 1.44
N THR A 12 -5.35 -8.43 2.16
CA THR A 12 -6.58 -9.18 2.45
C THR A 12 -7.36 -9.45 1.17
N TRP A 13 -7.55 -8.42 0.34
CA TRP A 13 -8.16 -8.59 -0.99
C TRP A 13 -7.34 -9.48 -1.91
N PHE A 14 -6.02 -9.33 -1.92
CA PHE A 14 -5.14 -10.21 -2.69
C PHE A 14 -5.29 -11.67 -2.26
N ARG A 15 -5.29 -11.97 -0.95
CA ARG A 15 -5.49 -13.34 -0.43
C ARG A 15 -6.87 -13.89 -0.80
N GLN A 16 -7.90 -13.05 -0.74
CA GLN A 16 -9.25 -13.44 -1.13
C GLN A 16 -9.32 -13.77 -2.63
N ASN A 17 -8.73 -12.93 -3.48
CA ASN A 17 -8.64 -13.16 -4.92
C ASN A 17 -7.85 -14.43 -5.26
N ARG A 18 -6.74 -14.69 -4.55
CA ARG A 18 -5.97 -15.93 -4.67
C ARG A 18 -6.77 -17.16 -4.25
N SER A 19 -7.60 -17.05 -3.21
CA SER A 19 -8.49 -18.15 -2.78
C SER A 19 -9.61 -18.46 -3.78
N GLN A 20 -9.95 -17.50 -4.63
CA GLN A 20 -10.90 -17.67 -5.74
C GLN A 20 -10.26 -18.25 -7.01
N GLY A 21 -8.96 -18.60 -6.96
CA GLY A 21 -8.25 -19.23 -8.08
C GLY A 21 -7.60 -18.26 -9.06
N LEU A 22 -7.64 -16.95 -8.82
CA LEU A 22 -7.02 -15.95 -9.71
C LEU A 22 -5.49 -16.10 -9.74
N ALA A 23 -4.90 -15.89 -10.92
CA ALA A 23 -3.45 -15.86 -11.07
C ALA A 23 -2.86 -14.70 -10.26
N PRO A 24 -1.61 -14.81 -9.73
CA PRO A 24 -0.99 -13.74 -8.96
C PRO A 24 -1.07 -12.33 -9.58
N PRO A 25 -0.79 -12.12 -10.88
CA PRO A 25 -0.94 -10.79 -11.48
C PRO A 25 -2.38 -10.29 -11.47
N GLU A 26 -3.36 -11.13 -11.83
CA GLU A 26 -4.79 -10.76 -11.84
C GLU A 26 -5.33 -10.47 -10.44
N ALA A 27 -4.91 -11.25 -9.44
CA ALA A 27 -5.31 -11.07 -8.05
C ALA A 27 -4.81 -9.74 -7.48
N VAL A 28 -3.58 -9.34 -7.82
CA VAL A 28 -3.00 -8.04 -7.45
C VAL A 28 -3.72 -6.91 -8.17
N THR A 29 -3.96 -7.03 -9.48
CA THR A 29 -4.66 -6.00 -10.25
C THR A 29 -6.07 -5.77 -9.70
N GLN A 30 -6.83 -6.82 -9.41
CA GLN A 30 -8.17 -6.69 -8.83
C GLN A 30 -8.15 -6.05 -7.44
N ALA A 31 -7.19 -6.43 -6.58
CA ALA A 31 -7.04 -5.82 -5.27
C ALA A 31 -6.70 -4.31 -5.38
N LEU A 32 -5.82 -3.93 -6.29
CA LEU A 32 -5.48 -2.52 -6.56
C LEU A 32 -6.66 -1.73 -7.12
N VAL A 33 -7.48 -2.31 -7.99
CA VAL A 33 -8.65 -1.62 -8.54
C VAL A 33 -9.68 -1.32 -7.46
N HIS A 34 -9.85 -2.21 -6.48
CA HIS A 34 -10.77 -1.97 -5.35
C HIS A 34 -10.19 -1.02 -4.30
N CYS A 35 -8.94 -1.22 -3.88
CA CYS A 35 -8.38 -0.50 -2.73
C CYS A 35 -7.62 0.77 -3.13
N GLY A 36 -6.99 0.78 -4.30
CA GLY A 36 -6.10 1.84 -4.76
C GLY A 36 -6.75 3.23 -4.77
N PRO A 37 -7.96 3.41 -5.34
CA PRO A 37 -8.62 4.72 -5.32
C PRO A 37 -8.87 5.25 -3.90
N ALA A 38 -9.28 4.38 -2.98
CA ALA A 38 -9.53 4.74 -1.59
C ALA A 38 -8.23 5.16 -0.87
N MET A 39 -7.15 4.40 -1.05
CA MET A 39 -5.83 4.68 -0.49
C MET A 39 -5.24 6.02 -0.98
N VAL A 40 -5.43 6.33 -2.27
CA VAL A 40 -5.02 7.61 -2.84
C VAL A 40 -5.82 8.76 -2.22
N GLN A 41 -7.13 8.59 -2.04
CA GLN A 41 -8.00 9.61 -1.46
C GLN A 41 -7.61 9.94 -0.01
N THR A 42 -7.42 8.93 0.83
CA THR A 42 -7.01 9.12 2.23
C THR A 42 -5.63 9.77 2.31
N SER A 43 -4.67 9.29 1.51
CA SER A 43 -3.31 9.85 1.46
C SER A 43 -3.28 11.30 1.01
N LEU A 44 -4.11 11.69 0.03
CA LEU A 44 -4.25 13.07 -0.41
C LEU A 44 -4.82 13.95 0.70
N ILE A 45 -5.90 13.51 1.36
CA ILE A 45 -6.51 14.24 2.47
C ILE A 45 -5.50 14.46 3.60
N ILE A 46 -4.76 13.42 3.98
CA ILE A 46 -3.71 13.50 5.01
C ILE A 46 -2.58 14.43 4.58
N SER A 47 -2.10 14.31 3.35
CA SER A 47 -1.01 15.14 2.82
C SER A 47 -1.41 16.62 2.79
N ILE A 48 -2.63 16.94 2.36
CA ILE A 48 -3.16 18.30 2.36
C ILE A 48 -3.29 18.83 3.80
N GLY A 49 -3.83 18.03 4.72
CA GLY A 49 -3.91 18.39 6.14
C GLY A 49 -2.55 18.66 6.78
N LEU A 50 -1.52 17.91 6.39
CA LEU A 50 -0.15 18.14 6.84
C LEU A 50 0.49 19.37 6.18
N LEU A 51 0.19 19.64 4.91
CA LEU A 51 0.63 20.86 4.23
C LEU A 51 -0.02 22.12 4.81
N MET A 52 -1.21 22.03 5.40
CA MET A 52 -1.83 23.13 6.15
C MET A 52 -1.05 23.54 7.40
N LEU A 53 -0.05 22.76 7.83
CA LEU A 53 0.88 23.15 8.91
C LEU A 53 1.97 24.10 8.41
N PHE A 54 2.08 24.35 7.11
CA PHE A 54 3.08 25.24 6.53
C PHE A 54 3.09 26.70 7.04
N PRO A 55 1.94 27.38 7.20
CA PRO A 55 1.90 28.76 7.66
C PRO A 55 2.08 28.91 9.18
N THR A 56 2.33 27.83 9.92
CA THR A 56 2.58 27.91 11.36
C THR A 56 3.94 28.56 11.66
N GLU A 57 3.95 29.50 12.60
CA GLU A 57 5.15 30.22 13.10
C GLU A 57 6.11 29.30 13.88
N LEU A 58 5.62 28.18 14.40
CA LEU A 58 6.43 27.18 15.10
C LEU A 58 7.24 26.34 14.10
N LEU A 59 8.53 26.64 13.98
CA LEU A 59 9.47 25.97 13.07
C LEU A 59 9.45 24.44 13.21
N LEU A 60 9.30 23.92 14.43
CA LEU A 60 9.19 22.48 14.70
C LEU A 60 7.99 21.86 13.98
N ILE A 61 6.82 22.48 14.12
CA ILE A 61 5.56 21.99 13.54
C ILE A 61 5.60 22.08 12.01
N ARG A 62 6.15 23.17 11.47
CA ARG A 62 6.30 23.35 10.02
C ARG A 62 7.19 22.28 9.38
N ARG A 63 8.35 21.98 9.99
CA ARG A 63 9.26 20.92 9.51
C ARG A 63 8.63 19.54 9.64
N PHE A 64 7.95 19.28 10.76
CA PHE A 64 7.25 18.03 10.99
C PHE A 64 6.15 17.78 9.94
N GLY A 65 5.33 18.79 9.64
CA GLY A 65 4.28 18.69 8.61
C GLY A 65 4.82 18.32 7.23
N TRP A 66 5.91 18.96 6.80
CA TRP A 66 6.56 18.64 5.53
C TRP A 66 7.14 17.23 5.48
N LEU A 67 7.85 16.81 6.54
CA LEU A 67 8.43 15.47 6.61
C LEU A 67 7.34 14.39 6.61
N MET A 68 6.26 14.62 7.35
CA MET A 68 5.13 13.69 7.40
C MET A 68 4.39 13.62 6.07
N ALA A 69 4.19 14.76 5.37
CA ALA A 69 3.54 14.77 4.07
C ALA A 69 4.37 13.95 3.06
N LEU A 70 5.70 14.13 3.06
CA LEU A 70 6.60 13.37 2.22
C LEU A 70 6.58 11.86 2.57
N LEU A 71 6.50 11.54 3.86
CA LEU A 71 6.41 10.16 4.34
C LEU A 71 5.12 9.48 3.86
N VAL A 72 3.97 10.16 3.95
CA VAL A 72 2.68 9.65 3.47
C VAL A 72 2.70 9.41 1.96
N ILE A 73 3.22 10.37 1.19
CA ILE A 73 3.35 10.19 -0.28
C ILE A 73 4.28 9.01 -0.60
N SER A 74 5.42 8.89 0.11
CA SER A 74 6.35 7.79 -0.10
C SER A 74 5.74 6.43 0.24
N ALA A 75 4.92 6.36 1.30
CA ALA A 75 4.21 5.15 1.70
C ALA A 75 3.17 4.75 0.64
N LEU A 76 2.39 5.70 0.15
CA LEU A 76 1.42 5.45 -0.93
C LEU A 76 2.10 4.89 -2.19
N ILE A 77 3.26 5.44 -2.57
CA ILE A 77 4.04 4.92 -3.70
C ILE A 77 4.53 3.50 -3.41
N ALA A 78 5.01 3.23 -2.19
CA ALA A 78 5.43 1.89 -1.81
C ALA A 78 4.27 0.89 -1.90
N ASP A 79 3.08 1.25 -1.45
CA ASP A 79 1.92 0.35 -1.46
C ASP A 79 1.38 0.10 -2.87
N LEU A 80 1.34 1.14 -3.73
CA LEU A 80 0.81 1.03 -5.09
C LEU A 80 1.82 0.53 -6.12
N VAL A 81 3.13 0.60 -5.85
CA VAL A 81 4.18 0.21 -6.81
C VAL A 81 5.05 -0.90 -6.26
N LEU A 82 5.61 -0.73 -5.06
CA LEU A 82 6.57 -1.69 -4.50
C LEU A 82 5.87 -2.99 -4.10
N LEU A 83 4.70 -2.90 -3.48
CA LEU A 83 3.91 -4.07 -3.08
C LEU A 83 3.51 -4.94 -4.28
N PRO A 84 2.83 -4.44 -5.33
CA PRO A 84 2.50 -5.27 -6.49
C PRO A 84 3.74 -5.79 -7.22
N ALA A 85 4.82 -5.01 -7.29
CA ALA A 85 6.08 -5.48 -7.86
C ALA A 85 6.68 -6.65 -7.05
N LEU A 86 6.56 -6.63 -5.72
CA LEU A 86 7.02 -7.72 -4.86
C LEU A 86 6.15 -8.97 -5.01
N LEU A 87 4.83 -8.78 -5.11
CA LEU A 87 3.86 -9.87 -5.22
C LEU A 87 3.83 -10.55 -6.60
N VAL A 88 4.16 -9.82 -7.67
CA VAL A 88 4.24 -10.35 -9.05
C VAL A 88 5.67 -10.72 -9.44
N GLY A 89 6.67 -10.13 -8.77
CA GLY A 89 8.09 -10.34 -9.05
C GLY A 89 8.61 -11.74 -8.70
N PRO A 90 9.90 -12.00 -8.95
CA PRO A 90 10.53 -13.32 -8.80
C PRO A 90 10.50 -13.88 -7.37
N LEU A 91 10.22 -13.06 -6.36
CA LEU A 91 10.00 -13.52 -4.98
C LEU A 91 8.69 -14.30 -4.79
N SER A 92 7.70 -14.12 -5.68
CA SER A 92 6.45 -14.88 -5.67
C SER A 92 6.68 -16.38 -5.87
N HIS A 93 7.72 -16.75 -6.62
CA HIS A 93 8.13 -18.14 -6.84
C HIS A 93 8.67 -18.83 -5.59
N LEU A 94 9.22 -18.09 -4.62
CA LEU A 94 9.71 -18.68 -3.37
C LEU A 94 8.58 -19.09 -2.43
N LYS A 95 7.40 -18.47 -2.55
CA LYS A 95 6.21 -18.85 -1.77
C LYS A 95 5.40 -20.01 -2.40
N GLN A 96 5.66 -20.32 -3.68
CA GLN A 96 5.14 -21.54 -4.35
C GLN A 96 6.00 -22.78 -4.11
N ALA A 97 7.14 -22.65 -3.42
CA ALA A 97 8.04 -23.75 -3.08
C ALA A 97 7.71 -24.44 -1.73
N GLU A 98 6.49 -24.28 -1.19
CA GLU A 98 5.97 -25.27 -0.24
C GLU A 98 5.31 -26.40 -1.04
N PRO A 99 5.85 -27.63 -0.96
CA PRO A 99 5.44 -28.73 -1.81
C PRO A 99 4.04 -29.20 -1.43
N SER A 100 3.27 -29.50 -2.48
CA SER A 100 2.13 -30.39 -2.44
C SER A 100 2.53 -31.76 -1.88
N SER A 101 2.34 -31.97 -0.58
CA SER A 101 1.96 -33.24 0.02
C SER A 101 0.91 -32.88 1.07
N GLU A 102 -0.32 -33.35 1.03
CA GLU A 102 -0.67 -34.76 0.99
C GLU A 102 -1.93 -35.01 0.16
N SER A 103 -1.87 -36.15 -0.51
CA SER A 103 -2.91 -36.89 -1.23
C SER A 103 -4.11 -37.28 -0.38
#